data_AF-A0A3D3PPE4-F1
#
_entry.id   AF-A0A3D3PPE4-F1
#
_cell.length_a   1.000
_cell.length_b   1.000
_cell.length_c   1.000
_cell.angle_alpha   90.00
_cell.angle_beta   90.00
_cell.angle_gamma   90.00
#
_symmetry.space_group_name_H-M   'P 1'
#
loop_
_entity.id
_entity.type
_entity.pdbx_description
1 polymer ?
#
loop_
_entity_poly.entity_id
_entity_poly.type
_entity_poly.pdbx_seq_one_letter_code
_entity_poly.pdbx_strand_id
1 'polypeptide(L)'
;MNRFLIGASLIALTAACSTTPSEAPTKAGIPPPAPHAVLTSGVEQQNIDPTVRAQDDFYRHVNGTWLKNTEIPADKSAWGAFHELNEATLPQLRGIIENAAKSPAAHGTEAQQIGDLYASFMDKPRLETLGLKPIESELATVAALKDKKQIAALIAHYNQIGVTAPYDFGVHQDAKDSTKYIVDLGQSGLGLPDRDYYLKNDDAKLKDARVKYQAHISKMLAMSGDRHAGADARKIMTLETALAKVQWTKVQNRDPVKTYNRVELVKLARLAPGYDWKSYLAATGIAGKVTYVVVSQPSYLTGFGKVLKSTPLPVWKTYFRWHVLSSYAPYLSKSYVDQNFAFYGTVLRGIPQPEPRWKRAVKLAEGGIGEGLGKLYVAQYFPPDNKARMEKLVGNLLAAYRESIDTLDWMTPATKKEAQAKL
;
A
#
# COMPACT_ATOMS: atom_id res chain seq x y z
N MET A 1 -5.99 36.89 47.30
CA MET A 1 -6.48 37.49 48.56
C MET A 1 -7.14 36.38 49.37
N ASN A 2 -6.55 36.07 50.53
CA ASN A 2 -7.06 35.34 51.71
C ASN A 2 -7.57 33.90 51.53
N ARG A 3 -6.95 32.85 52.11
CA ARG A 3 -6.81 32.47 53.55
C ARG A 3 -8.20 32.34 54.21
N PHE A 4 -8.65 31.26 54.88
CA PHE A 4 -8.01 30.38 55.90
C PHE A 4 -9.02 29.26 56.35
N LEU A 5 -8.49 28.12 56.88
CA LEU A 5 -8.91 27.33 58.10
C LEU A 5 -10.34 26.75 58.22
N ILE A 6 -10.68 25.66 58.94
CA ILE A 6 -10.09 24.62 59.82
C ILE A 6 -11.18 23.51 59.91
N GLY A 7 -10.81 22.25 60.13
CA GLY A 7 -11.76 21.22 60.59
C GLY A 7 -11.07 19.92 61.00
N ALA A 8 -10.39 19.94 62.14
CA ALA A 8 -9.71 18.79 62.72
C ALA A 8 -10.68 17.81 63.42
N SER A 9 -10.35 16.52 63.37
CA SER A 9 -10.66 15.59 64.47
C SER A 9 -9.58 14.52 64.54
N LEU A 10 -8.72 14.68 65.55
CA LEU A 10 -7.76 13.71 66.05
C LEU A 10 -8.51 12.62 66.83
N ILE A 11 -8.15 11.36 66.61
CA ILE A 11 -8.05 10.37 67.69
C ILE A 11 -6.65 9.77 67.61
N ALA A 12 -5.84 10.09 68.62
CA ALA A 12 -4.53 9.52 68.85
C ALA A 12 -4.69 8.25 69.70
N LEU A 13 -4.08 7.15 69.28
CA LEU A 13 -3.68 6.07 70.18
C LEU A 13 -2.18 5.83 69.99
N THR A 14 -1.43 6.13 71.04
CA THR A 14 0.02 5.95 71.17
C THR A 14 0.35 4.59 71.78
N ALA A 15 1.18 3.80 71.10
CA ALA A 15 2.17 2.84 71.65
C ALA A 15 2.75 2.06 70.45
N ALA A 16 4.05 1.82 70.27
CA ALA A 16 5.25 2.09 71.04
C ALA A 16 6.42 2.20 70.05
N CYS A 17 7.46 2.94 70.44
CA CYS A 17 8.69 3.11 69.68
C CYS A 17 9.47 1.80 69.51
N SER A 18 9.78 1.46 68.27
CA SER A 18 11.06 0.84 67.90
C SER A 18 11.61 1.63 66.72
N THR A 19 12.67 2.37 66.98
CA THR A 19 13.38 3.19 66.01
C THR A 19 14.25 2.30 65.12
N THR A 20 13.78 1.96 63.94
CA THR A 20 14.63 1.60 62.80
C THR A 20 14.81 2.84 61.92
N PRO A 21 16.05 3.21 61.52
CA PRO A 21 16.24 4.30 60.58
C PRO A 21 15.62 3.92 59.25
N SER A 22 14.69 4.74 58.75
CA SER A 22 14.17 4.65 57.39
C SER A 22 15.31 4.99 56.42
N GLU A 23 15.79 3.99 55.67
CA GLU A 23 16.65 4.20 54.52
C GLU A 23 15.92 5.07 53.49
N ALA A 24 16.58 6.13 53.05
CA ALA A 24 16.12 6.97 51.95
C ALA A 24 15.99 6.13 50.66
N PRO A 25 15.06 6.45 49.74
CA PRO A 25 14.93 5.72 48.50
C PRO A 25 16.24 5.81 47.72
N THR A 26 16.87 4.66 47.53
CA THR A 26 18.09 4.49 46.75
C THR A 26 17.82 5.02 45.35
N LYS A 27 18.53 6.08 44.95
CA LYS A 27 18.61 6.50 43.55
C LYS A 27 18.97 5.25 42.74
N ALA A 28 18.06 4.80 41.88
CA ALA A 28 18.35 3.78 40.90
C ALA A 28 19.58 4.24 40.11
N GLY A 29 20.70 3.55 40.31
CA GLY A 29 21.96 3.86 39.65
C GLY A 29 21.74 3.83 38.13
N ILE A 30 22.30 4.83 37.46
CA ILE A 30 22.45 4.83 36.00
C ILE A 30 23.12 3.48 35.64
N PRO A 31 22.54 2.69 34.72
CA PRO A 31 23.17 1.45 34.28
C PRO A 31 24.60 1.77 33.80
N PRO A 32 25.61 0.95 34.14
CA PRO A 32 26.94 1.14 33.60
C PRO A 32 26.87 1.20 32.07
N PRO A 33 27.65 2.09 31.42
CA PRO A 33 27.66 2.19 29.96
C PRO A 33 27.90 0.79 29.39
N ALA A 34 27.06 0.40 28.43
CA ALA A 34 27.21 -0.87 27.72
C ALA A 34 28.67 -0.99 27.25
N PRO A 35 29.32 -2.16 27.43
CA PRO A 35 30.70 -2.34 27.00
C PRO A 35 30.82 -1.91 25.54
N HIS A 36 31.80 -1.04 25.26
CA HIS A 36 32.05 -0.56 23.90
C HIS A 36 32.12 -1.76 22.96
N ALA A 37 31.13 -1.89 22.09
CA ALA A 37 31.07 -2.97 21.12
C ALA A 37 32.38 -2.97 20.33
N VAL A 38 33.02 -4.13 20.22
CA VAL A 38 34.21 -4.31 19.36
C VAL A 38 33.83 -3.80 17.98
N LEU A 39 34.55 -2.78 17.49
CA LEU A 39 34.30 -2.24 16.17
C LEU A 39 34.60 -3.31 15.13
N THR A 40 33.59 -3.67 14.34
CA THR A 40 33.74 -4.53 13.16
C THR A 40 33.70 -3.67 11.90
N SER A 41 34.15 -4.22 10.78
CA SER A 41 34.18 -3.49 9.50
C SER A 41 32.79 -3.12 8.98
N GLY A 42 31.74 -3.84 9.40
CA GLY A 42 30.40 -3.76 8.82
C GLY A 42 30.28 -4.36 7.40
N VAL A 43 31.35 -5.01 6.91
CA VAL A 43 31.39 -5.64 5.58
C VAL A 43 31.35 -7.16 5.75
N GLU A 44 30.38 -7.80 5.13
CA GLU A 44 30.20 -9.26 5.11
C GLU A 44 31.18 -9.94 4.13
N GLN A 45 32.45 -10.07 4.55
CA GLN A 45 33.51 -10.62 3.70
C GLN A 45 33.27 -12.08 3.29
N GLN A 46 32.48 -12.83 4.06
CA GLN A 46 32.12 -14.22 3.77
C GLN A 46 31.32 -14.38 2.46
N ASN A 47 30.69 -13.32 1.97
CA ASN A 47 29.90 -13.36 0.72
C ASN A 47 30.74 -13.13 -0.53
N ILE A 48 32.01 -12.71 -0.37
CA ILE A 48 32.92 -12.40 -1.47
C ILE A 48 33.26 -13.67 -2.25
N ASP A 49 33.22 -13.58 -3.58
CA ASP A 49 33.75 -14.58 -4.50
C ASP A 49 35.09 -14.07 -5.09
N PRO A 50 36.23 -14.58 -4.59
CA PRO A 50 37.53 -14.12 -5.03
C PRO A 50 37.88 -14.56 -6.46
N THR A 51 37.09 -15.46 -7.07
CA THR A 51 37.31 -15.91 -8.45
C THR A 51 36.83 -14.89 -9.49
N VAL A 52 36.01 -13.92 -9.08
CA VAL A 52 35.57 -12.80 -9.93
C VAL A 52 36.35 -11.56 -9.52
N ARG A 53 37.00 -10.87 -10.46
CA ARG A 53 37.70 -9.62 -10.16
C ARG A 53 36.70 -8.50 -9.88
N ALA A 54 36.95 -7.71 -8.84
CA ALA A 54 36.15 -6.55 -8.47
C ALA A 54 36.00 -5.52 -9.61
N GLN A 55 37.02 -5.41 -10.47
CA GLN A 55 37.06 -4.48 -11.61
C GLN A 55 36.22 -4.96 -12.80
N ASP A 56 35.94 -6.27 -12.89
CA ASP A 56 35.20 -6.86 -14.01
C ASP A 56 33.71 -6.94 -13.67
N ASP A 57 33.36 -7.35 -12.44
CA ASP A 57 32.00 -7.38 -11.93
C ASP A 57 32.00 -7.24 -10.40
N PHE A 58 31.86 -6.00 -9.91
CA PHE A 58 31.86 -5.72 -8.47
C PHE A 58 30.70 -6.41 -7.74
N TYR A 59 29.53 -6.54 -8.37
CA TYR A 59 28.36 -7.16 -7.75
C TYR A 59 28.59 -8.65 -7.51
N ARG A 60 29.11 -9.38 -8.51
CA ARG A 60 29.48 -10.80 -8.35
C ARG A 60 30.71 -10.99 -7.49
N HIS A 61 31.67 -10.07 -7.51
CA HIS A 61 32.81 -10.14 -6.61
C HIS A 61 32.36 -10.07 -5.14
N VAL A 62 31.53 -9.09 -4.77
CA VAL A 62 31.13 -8.89 -3.37
C VAL A 62 30.08 -9.88 -2.89
N ASN A 63 29.17 -10.32 -3.77
CA ASN A 63 28.02 -11.16 -3.39
C ASN A 63 28.07 -12.59 -3.97
N GLY A 64 29.11 -12.96 -4.70
CA GLY A 64 29.12 -14.18 -5.51
C GLY A 64 28.95 -15.46 -4.72
N THR A 65 29.52 -15.55 -3.52
CA THR A 65 29.34 -16.72 -2.64
C THR A 65 27.89 -16.78 -2.12
N TRP A 66 27.29 -15.64 -1.76
CA TRP A 66 25.89 -15.57 -1.36
C TRP A 66 24.95 -15.97 -2.50
N LEU A 67 25.21 -15.49 -3.73
CA LEU A 67 24.39 -15.82 -4.91
C LEU A 67 24.42 -17.31 -5.27
N LYS A 68 25.53 -18.01 -5.01
CA LYS A 68 25.67 -19.46 -5.24
C LYS A 68 24.90 -20.28 -4.22
N ASN A 69 24.86 -19.82 -2.97
CA ASN A 69 24.41 -20.62 -1.83
C ASN A 69 23.00 -20.26 -1.35
N THR A 70 22.44 -19.13 -1.78
CA THR A 70 21.16 -18.65 -1.26
C THR A 70 20.01 -19.00 -2.20
N GLU A 71 19.08 -19.79 -1.69
CA GLU A 71 17.83 -20.09 -2.37
C GLU A 71 16.78 -18.99 -2.10
N ILE A 72 16.00 -18.65 -3.13
CA ILE A 72 14.83 -17.78 -2.94
C ILE A 72 13.77 -18.60 -2.19
N PRO A 73 13.28 -18.16 -1.01
CA PRO A 73 12.24 -18.87 -0.29
C PRO A 73 10.99 -19.07 -1.16
N ALA A 74 10.34 -20.23 -1.03
CA ALA A 74 9.23 -20.61 -1.90
C ALA A 74 7.98 -19.71 -1.76
N ASP A 75 7.90 -18.85 -0.72
CA ASP A 75 6.87 -17.84 -0.57
C ASP A 75 7.27 -16.45 -1.12
N LYS A 76 8.38 -16.37 -1.85
CA LYS A 76 8.96 -15.13 -2.41
C LYS A 76 9.22 -15.24 -3.91
N SER A 77 9.34 -14.06 -4.53
CA SER A 77 9.71 -13.90 -5.96
C SER A 77 11.13 -13.37 -6.14
N ALA A 78 11.71 -12.83 -5.07
CA ALA A 78 13.07 -12.32 -5.00
C ALA A 78 13.55 -12.44 -3.54
N TRP A 79 14.86 -12.50 -3.35
CA TRP A 79 15.50 -12.58 -2.04
C TRP A 79 16.77 -11.73 -1.99
N GLY A 80 17.11 -11.22 -0.82
CA GLY A 80 18.23 -10.30 -0.61
C GLY A 80 18.04 -9.48 0.68
N ALA A 81 18.99 -8.59 0.98
CA ALA A 81 19.08 -7.89 2.27
C ALA A 81 17.79 -7.20 2.72
N PHE A 82 17.06 -6.52 1.82
CA PHE A 82 15.77 -5.89 2.17
C PHE A 82 14.67 -6.90 2.51
N HIS A 83 14.68 -8.07 1.87
CA HIS A 83 13.75 -9.14 2.17
C HIS A 83 14.08 -9.81 3.50
N GLU A 84 15.36 -10.02 3.78
CA GLU A 84 15.86 -10.52 5.07
C GLU A 84 15.49 -9.58 6.22
N LEU A 85 15.69 -8.26 6.04
CA LEU A 85 15.29 -7.26 7.03
C LEU A 85 13.79 -7.28 7.31
N ASN A 86 12.96 -7.34 6.26
CA ASN A 86 11.51 -7.44 6.42
C ASN A 86 11.12 -8.73 7.17
N GLU A 87 11.69 -9.87 6.76
CA GLU A 87 11.41 -11.16 7.39
C GLU A 87 11.88 -11.24 8.85
N ALA A 88 12.96 -10.54 9.21
CA ALA A 88 13.37 -10.38 10.61
C ALA A 88 12.41 -9.48 11.42
N THR A 89 11.74 -8.54 10.75
CA THR A 89 10.81 -7.58 11.38
C THR A 89 9.41 -8.18 11.59
N LEU A 90 8.94 -9.06 10.69
CA LEU A 90 7.59 -9.63 10.76
C LEU A 90 7.27 -10.34 12.09
N PRO A 91 8.16 -11.15 12.70
CA PRO A 91 7.91 -11.73 14.02
C PRO A 91 7.77 -10.70 15.14
N GLN A 92 8.50 -9.58 15.07
CA GLN A 92 8.42 -8.48 16.04
C GLN A 92 7.05 -7.81 15.97
N LEU A 93 6.61 -7.46 14.75
CA LEU A 93 5.28 -6.91 14.50
C LEU A 93 4.18 -7.88 14.94
N ARG A 94 4.32 -9.17 14.62
CA ARG A 94 3.40 -10.21 15.07
C ARG A 94 3.30 -10.24 16.60
N GLY A 95 4.43 -10.17 17.30
CA GLY A 95 4.45 -10.14 18.76
C GLY A 95 3.66 -8.95 19.33
N ILE A 96 3.86 -7.76 18.77
CA ILE A 96 3.11 -6.54 19.15
C ILE A 96 1.61 -6.75 18.93
N ILE A 97 1.22 -7.23 17.75
CA ILE A 97 -0.19 -7.42 17.37
C ILE A 97 -0.85 -8.48 18.26
N GLU A 98 -0.20 -9.63 18.48
CA GLU A 98 -0.74 -10.69 19.33
C GLU A 98 -0.84 -10.26 20.80
N ASN A 99 0.06 -9.40 21.29
CA ASN A 99 -0.04 -8.82 22.63
C ASN A 99 -1.19 -7.81 22.75
N ALA A 100 -1.40 -7.00 21.71
CA ALA A 100 -2.54 -6.09 21.62
C ALA A 100 -3.87 -6.87 21.60
N ALA A 101 -3.93 -7.98 20.85
CA ALA A 101 -5.11 -8.85 20.77
C ALA A 101 -5.46 -9.57 22.08
N LYS A 102 -4.46 -9.89 22.91
CA LYS A 102 -4.65 -10.57 24.21
C LYS A 102 -5.08 -9.63 25.33
N SER A 103 -4.84 -8.33 25.19
CA SER A 103 -5.07 -7.34 26.24
C SER A 103 -6.40 -6.64 25.99
N PRO A 104 -7.37 -6.70 26.92
CA PRO A 104 -8.60 -5.92 26.78
C PRO A 104 -8.27 -4.44 26.65
N ALA A 105 -8.52 -3.88 25.47
CA ALA A 105 -8.31 -2.47 25.19
C ALA A 105 -9.69 -1.79 25.04
N ALA A 106 -9.76 -0.52 25.43
CA ALA A 106 -11.00 0.23 25.32
C ALA A 106 -11.45 0.30 23.85
N HIS A 107 -12.76 0.22 23.63
CA HIS A 107 -13.33 0.31 22.30
C HIS A 107 -12.90 1.61 21.59
N GLY A 108 -12.43 1.49 20.35
CA GLY A 108 -11.97 2.62 19.54
C GLY A 108 -10.50 3.00 19.73
N THR A 109 -9.75 2.26 20.56
CA THR A 109 -8.30 2.44 20.67
C THR A 109 -7.55 1.73 19.54
N GLU A 110 -6.38 2.25 19.17
CA GLU A 110 -5.50 1.63 18.14
C GLU A 110 -5.19 0.17 18.48
N ALA A 111 -4.93 -0.14 19.75
CA ALA A 111 -4.63 -1.50 20.21
C ALA A 111 -5.81 -2.47 19.98
N GLN A 112 -7.05 -2.04 20.28
CA GLN A 112 -8.25 -2.84 20.01
C GLN A 112 -8.44 -3.06 18.50
N GLN A 113 -8.33 -2.01 17.70
CA GLN A 113 -8.50 -2.11 16.25
C GLN A 113 -7.45 -3.03 15.59
N ILE A 114 -6.19 -2.94 16.00
CA ILE A 114 -5.10 -3.80 15.51
C ILE A 114 -5.36 -5.26 15.88
N GLY A 115 -5.73 -5.52 17.14
CA GLY A 115 -6.01 -6.87 17.63
C GLY A 115 -7.20 -7.51 16.90
N ASP A 116 -8.30 -6.77 16.75
CA ASP A 116 -9.51 -7.25 16.11
C ASP A 116 -9.32 -7.46 14.59
N LEU A 117 -8.61 -6.55 13.91
CA LEU A 117 -8.30 -6.71 12.49
C LEU A 117 -7.47 -7.98 12.25
N TYR A 118 -6.45 -8.23 13.09
CA TYR A 118 -5.64 -9.44 13.01
C TYR A 118 -6.48 -10.71 13.32
N ALA A 119 -7.25 -10.70 14.40
CA ALA A 119 -8.09 -11.83 14.79
C ALA A 119 -9.12 -12.17 13.70
N SER A 120 -9.76 -11.14 13.10
CA SER A 120 -10.74 -11.33 12.04
C SER A 120 -10.14 -12.03 10.81
N PHE A 121 -8.91 -11.67 10.43
CA PHE A 121 -8.21 -12.34 9.34
C PHE A 121 -7.75 -13.75 9.71
N MET A 122 -7.47 -14.04 10.99
CA MET A 122 -7.00 -15.36 11.41
C MET A 122 -8.13 -16.40 11.54
N ASP A 123 -9.38 -15.98 11.67
CA ASP A 123 -10.58 -16.84 11.80
C ASP A 123 -10.97 -17.54 10.48
N LYS A 124 -10.23 -18.59 10.13
CA LYS A 124 -10.51 -19.41 8.94
C LYS A 124 -11.90 -20.07 8.97
N PRO A 125 -12.35 -20.71 10.07
CA PRO A 125 -13.67 -21.35 10.09
C PRO A 125 -14.81 -20.40 9.75
N ARG A 126 -14.74 -19.15 10.24
CA ARG A 126 -15.73 -18.12 9.90
C ARG A 126 -15.70 -17.75 8.42
N LEU A 127 -14.52 -17.59 7.82
CA LEU A 127 -14.39 -17.29 6.39
C LEU A 127 -14.94 -18.41 5.50
N GLU A 128 -14.68 -19.66 5.85
CA GLU A 128 -15.23 -20.81 5.12
C GLU A 128 -16.76 -20.84 5.21
N THR A 129 -17.33 -20.51 6.38
CA THR A 129 -18.78 -20.45 6.58
C THR A 129 -19.44 -19.29 5.83
N LEU A 130 -18.75 -18.15 5.75
CA LEU A 130 -19.27 -16.95 5.10
C LEU A 130 -19.23 -17.03 3.57
N GLY A 131 -18.21 -17.69 2.99
CA GLY A 131 -18.07 -17.80 1.54
C GLY A 131 -18.08 -16.42 0.87
N LEU A 132 -19.08 -16.16 0.01
CA LEU A 132 -19.25 -14.89 -0.70
C LEU A 132 -20.14 -13.86 0.03
N LYS A 133 -20.83 -14.25 1.11
CA LYS A 133 -21.79 -13.37 1.81
C LYS A 133 -21.27 -11.95 2.09
N PRO A 134 -19.99 -11.74 2.49
CA PRO A 134 -19.48 -10.40 2.78
C PRO A 134 -19.49 -9.43 1.59
N ILE A 135 -19.56 -9.93 0.35
CA ILE A 135 -19.54 -9.10 -0.87
C ILE A 135 -20.84 -9.19 -1.68
N GLU A 136 -21.85 -9.90 -1.19
CA GLU A 136 -23.14 -10.06 -1.89
C GLU A 136 -23.83 -8.71 -2.15
N SER A 137 -23.73 -7.75 -1.22
CA SER A 137 -24.30 -6.40 -1.40
C SER A 137 -23.65 -5.64 -2.55
N GLU A 138 -22.33 -5.78 -2.73
CA GLU A 138 -21.59 -5.15 -3.82
C GLU A 138 -21.97 -5.79 -5.16
N LEU A 139 -22.06 -7.12 -5.19
CA LEU A 139 -22.51 -7.86 -6.37
C LEU A 139 -23.95 -7.50 -6.76
N ALA A 140 -24.84 -7.35 -5.77
CA ALA A 140 -26.22 -6.92 -5.98
C ALA A 140 -26.29 -5.48 -6.52
N THR A 141 -25.44 -4.58 -6.03
CA THR A 141 -25.35 -3.20 -6.51
C THR A 141 -25.00 -3.15 -8.00
N VAL A 142 -24.04 -3.97 -8.45
CA VAL A 142 -23.71 -4.11 -9.88
C VAL A 142 -24.87 -4.68 -10.68
N ALA A 143 -25.51 -5.74 -10.17
CA ALA A 143 -26.63 -6.38 -10.83
C ALA A 143 -27.82 -5.42 -11.02
N ALA A 144 -28.02 -4.50 -10.07
CA ALA A 144 -29.11 -3.52 -10.07
C ALA A 144 -28.94 -2.34 -11.04
N LEU A 145 -27.78 -2.17 -11.70
CA LEU A 145 -27.60 -1.08 -12.68
C LEU A 145 -28.62 -1.21 -13.83
N LYS A 146 -29.42 -0.18 -14.08
CA LYS A 146 -30.46 -0.15 -15.12
C LYS A 146 -29.96 0.55 -16.38
N ASP A 147 -29.06 1.51 -16.23
CA ASP A 147 -28.46 2.25 -17.34
C ASP A 147 -27.01 2.66 -17.03
N LYS A 148 -26.34 3.26 -18.03
CA LYS A 148 -24.93 3.68 -17.91
C LYS A 148 -24.73 4.96 -17.08
N LYS A 149 -25.78 5.74 -16.77
CA LYS A 149 -25.64 6.95 -15.96
C LYS A 149 -25.27 6.60 -14.52
N GLN A 150 -25.76 5.46 -14.03
CA GLN A 150 -25.47 4.94 -12.69
C GLN A 150 -24.01 4.46 -12.52
N ILE A 151 -23.28 4.20 -13.62
CA ILE A 151 -21.87 3.78 -13.57
C ILE A 151 -21.00 4.85 -12.90
N ALA A 152 -21.35 6.12 -13.03
CA ALA A 152 -20.56 7.21 -12.45
C ALA A 152 -20.53 7.15 -10.92
N ALA A 153 -21.69 6.97 -10.29
CA ALA A 153 -21.77 6.79 -8.83
C ALA A 153 -21.10 5.48 -8.38
N LEU A 154 -21.20 4.41 -9.16
CA LEU A 154 -20.56 3.13 -8.85
C LEU A 154 -19.03 3.24 -8.85
N ILE A 155 -18.45 3.93 -9.84
CA ILE A 155 -16.99 4.16 -9.90
C ILE A 155 -16.53 4.99 -8.70
N ALA A 156 -17.29 6.01 -8.29
CA ALA A 156 -16.99 6.78 -7.07
C ALA A 156 -16.99 5.90 -5.81
N HIS A 157 -18.01 5.05 -5.64
CA HIS A 157 -18.10 4.09 -4.53
C HIS A 157 -16.91 3.13 -4.53
N TYR A 158 -16.57 2.55 -5.68
CA TYR A 158 -15.45 1.62 -5.82
C TYR A 158 -14.11 2.22 -5.40
N ASN A 159 -13.86 3.47 -5.78
CA ASN A 159 -12.67 4.21 -5.34
C ASN A 159 -12.63 4.42 -3.81
N GLN A 160 -13.77 4.47 -3.13
CA GLN A 160 -13.83 4.61 -1.66
C GLN A 160 -13.61 3.28 -0.93
N ILE A 161 -14.03 2.15 -1.52
CA ILE A 161 -13.95 0.82 -0.89
C ILE A 161 -12.77 -0.02 -1.38
N GLY A 162 -11.89 0.56 -2.22
CA GLY A 162 -10.70 -0.11 -2.73
C GLY A 162 -10.98 -1.18 -3.79
N VAL A 163 -12.10 -1.08 -4.51
CA VAL A 163 -12.38 -1.94 -5.67
C VAL A 163 -11.85 -1.26 -6.93
N THR A 164 -11.14 -2.01 -7.77
CA THR A 164 -10.63 -1.49 -9.04
C THR A 164 -11.75 -0.90 -9.91
N ALA A 165 -11.53 0.31 -10.40
CA ALA A 165 -12.43 1.00 -11.32
C ALA A 165 -11.66 1.53 -12.55
N PRO A 166 -12.33 1.95 -13.63
CA PRO A 166 -11.67 2.45 -14.85
C PRO A 166 -10.78 3.67 -14.62
N TYR A 167 -10.96 4.41 -13.54
CA TYR A 167 -10.06 5.49 -13.16
C TYR A 167 -10.15 5.70 -11.66
N ASP A 168 -9.01 6.07 -11.08
CA ASP A 168 -8.86 6.24 -9.64
C ASP A 168 -9.01 7.71 -9.25
N PHE A 169 -9.24 7.90 -7.97
CA PHE A 169 -9.39 9.18 -7.30
C PHE A 169 -8.44 9.23 -6.11
N GLY A 170 -7.69 10.32 -5.98
CA GLY A 170 -6.78 10.52 -4.86
C GLY A 170 -6.84 11.95 -4.33
N VAL A 171 -6.49 12.11 -3.05
CA VAL A 171 -6.29 13.42 -2.41
C VAL A 171 -4.87 13.48 -1.87
N HIS A 172 -4.10 14.47 -2.32
CA HIS A 172 -2.73 14.70 -1.86
C HIS A 172 -2.37 16.19 -1.99
N GLN A 173 -1.13 16.58 -1.66
CA GLN A 173 -0.67 17.96 -1.81
C GLN A 173 -0.61 18.37 -3.29
N ASP A 174 -1.00 19.61 -3.60
CA ASP A 174 -0.95 20.15 -4.98
C ASP A 174 0.52 20.36 -5.41
N ALA A 175 0.91 19.74 -6.53
CA ALA A 175 2.28 19.82 -7.04
C ALA A 175 2.70 21.25 -7.44
N LYS A 176 1.75 22.17 -7.66
CA LYS A 176 2.02 23.59 -7.92
C LYS A 176 1.71 24.51 -6.74
N ASP A 177 1.14 23.99 -5.65
CA ASP A 177 0.88 24.71 -4.40
C ASP A 177 0.86 23.73 -3.22
N SER A 178 2.03 23.37 -2.69
CA SER A 178 2.18 22.35 -1.65
C SER A 178 1.52 22.71 -0.31
N THR A 179 0.99 23.93 -0.17
CA THR A 179 0.22 24.36 1.00
C THR A 179 -1.25 23.90 0.98
N LYS A 180 -1.72 23.34 -0.15
CA LYS A 180 -3.10 22.92 -0.37
C LYS A 180 -3.20 21.46 -0.74
N TYR A 181 -4.34 20.86 -0.43
CA TYR A 181 -4.74 19.58 -0.99
C TYR A 181 -5.38 19.77 -2.35
N ILE A 182 -5.17 18.80 -3.23
CA ILE A 182 -5.81 18.68 -4.53
C ILE A 182 -6.46 17.30 -4.67
N VAL A 183 -7.46 17.23 -5.55
CA VAL A 183 -8.07 15.99 -6.02
C VAL A 183 -7.49 15.65 -7.38
N ASP A 184 -6.99 14.43 -7.52
CA ASP A 184 -6.44 13.89 -8.75
C ASP A 184 -7.31 12.76 -9.30
N LEU A 185 -7.48 12.75 -10.62
CA LEU A 185 -8.11 11.66 -11.38
C LEU A 185 -7.07 11.01 -12.31
N GLY A 186 -6.83 9.71 -12.15
CA GLY A 186 -5.80 8.97 -12.87
C GLY A 186 -6.33 7.72 -13.58
N GLN A 187 -5.70 7.32 -14.68
CA GLN A 187 -6.07 6.10 -15.40
C GLN A 187 -5.93 4.85 -14.53
N SER A 188 -6.87 3.91 -14.65
CA SER A 188 -6.88 2.65 -13.91
C SER A 188 -7.69 1.59 -14.67
N GLY A 189 -8.09 0.51 -13.99
CA GLY A 189 -9.14 -0.39 -14.45
C GLY A 189 -8.71 -1.62 -15.22
N LEU A 190 -7.44 -1.99 -15.15
CA LEU A 190 -6.92 -3.22 -15.75
C LEU A 190 -6.64 -4.24 -14.64
N GLY A 191 -6.89 -5.53 -14.89
CA GLY A 191 -6.47 -6.59 -13.95
C GLY A 191 -5.09 -7.18 -14.23
N LEU A 192 -4.41 -6.78 -15.32
CA LEU A 192 -2.99 -7.06 -15.54
C LEU A 192 -2.12 -5.84 -15.18
N PRO A 193 -0.82 -6.03 -14.86
CA PRO A 193 0.03 -4.99 -14.27
C PRO A 193 0.28 -3.74 -15.11
N ASP A 194 0.02 -3.78 -16.41
CA ASP A 194 0.24 -2.65 -17.31
C ASP A 194 -0.53 -2.83 -18.63
N ARG A 195 -0.82 -1.71 -19.32
CA ARG A 195 -1.44 -1.72 -20.66
C ARG A 195 -0.68 -2.60 -21.67
N ASP A 196 0.64 -2.70 -21.59
CA ASP A 196 1.43 -3.49 -22.55
C ASP A 196 1.13 -4.99 -22.44
N TYR A 197 0.65 -5.47 -21.28
CA TYR A 197 0.14 -6.85 -21.17
C TYR A 197 -1.04 -7.10 -22.11
N TYR A 198 -1.78 -6.07 -22.55
CA TYR A 198 -2.90 -6.20 -23.47
C TYR A 198 -2.51 -5.94 -24.93
N LEU A 199 -1.43 -5.18 -25.16
CA LEU A 199 -1.14 -4.57 -26.46
C LEU A 199 0.09 -5.15 -27.15
N LYS A 200 1.08 -5.65 -26.40
CA LYS A 200 2.25 -6.31 -26.98
C LYS A 200 1.90 -7.74 -27.36
N ASN A 201 1.70 -7.93 -28.67
CA ASN A 201 1.35 -9.21 -29.29
C ASN A 201 2.56 -9.96 -29.84
N ASP A 202 3.75 -9.42 -29.76
CA ASP A 202 5.01 -10.05 -30.15
C ASP A 202 5.71 -10.75 -28.98
N ASP A 203 5.50 -10.28 -27.75
CA ASP A 203 6.05 -10.89 -26.54
C ASP A 203 5.30 -12.17 -26.12
N ALA A 204 5.99 -13.31 -26.13
CA ALA A 204 5.44 -14.62 -25.78
C ALA A 204 4.99 -14.73 -24.31
N LYS A 205 5.71 -14.11 -23.36
CA LYS A 205 5.37 -14.14 -21.94
C LYS A 205 4.10 -13.33 -21.67
N LEU A 206 3.96 -12.17 -22.31
CA LEU A 206 2.76 -11.35 -22.17
C LEU A 206 1.54 -12.02 -22.82
N LYS A 207 1.71 -12.68 -23.97
CA LYS A 207 0.67 -13.51 -24.59
C LYS A 207 0.19 -14.63 -23.68
N ASP A 208 1.11 -15.40 -23.11
CA ASP A 208 0.80 -16.48 -22.18
C ASP A 208 0.09 -15.96 -20.92
N ALA A 209 0.56 -14.84 -20.36
CA ALA A 209 -0.09 -14.18 -19.22
C ALA A 209 -1.55 -13.78 -19.53
N ARG A 210 -1.84 -13.25 -20.73
CA ARG A 210 -3.23 -12.92 -21.15
C ARG A 210 -4.14 -14.15 -21.21
N VAL A 211 -3.64 -15.26 -21.76
CA VAL A 211 -4.40 -16.51 -21.85
C VAL A 211 -4.73 -17.03 -20.45
N LYS A 212 -3.72 -17.09 -19.57
CA LYS A 212 -3.88 -17.52 -18.19
C LYS A 212 -4.78 -16.58 -17.38
N TYR A 213 -4.74 -15.28 -17.65
CA TYR A 213 -5.61 -14.30 -17.02
C TYR A 213 -7.07 -14.49 -17.41
N GLN A 214 -7.37 -14.70 -18.70
CA GLN A 214 -8.73 -15.00 -19.13
C GLN A 214 -9.26 -16.29 -18.49
N ALA A 215 -8.41 -17.32 -18.37
CA ALA A 215 -8.77 -18.55 -17.66
C ALA A 215 -9.02 -18.30 -16.16
N HIS A 216 -8.19 -17.46 -15.52
CA HIS A 216 -8.35 -17.05 -14.13
C HIS A 216 -9.68 -16.32 -13.88
N ILE A 217 -10.01 -15.32 -14.72
CA ILE A 217 -11.31 -14.62 -14.67
C ILE A 217 -12.45 -15.62 -14.80
N SER A 218 -12.39 -16.50 -15.81
CA SER A 218 -13.43 -17.50 -16.04
C SER A 218 -13.61 -18.43 -14.84
N LYS A 219 -12.52 -18.85 -14.19
CA LYS A 219 -12.61 -19.75 -13.03
C LYS A 219 -13.24 -19.04 -11.83
N MET A 220 -12.84 -17.80 -11.55
CA MET A 220 -13.39 -16.99 -10.46
C MET A 220 -14.88 -16.70 -10.66
N LEU A 221 -15.28 -16.33 -11.87
CA LEU A 221 -16.69 -16.12 -12.22
C LEU A 221 -17.51 -17.42 -12.05
N ALA A 222 -17.01 -18.56 -12.54
CA ALA A 222 -17.68 -19.84 -12.39
C ALA A 222 -17.85 -20.24 -10.90
N MET A 223 -16.82 -20.00 -10.07
CA MET A 223 -16.90 -20.24 -8.62
C MET A 223 -17.96 -19.37 -7.93
N SER A 224 -18.22 -18.16 -8.47
CA SER A 224 -19.30 -17.29 -8.00
C SER A 224 -20.69 -17.64 -8.54
N GLY A 225 -20.83 -18.74 -9.29
CA GLY A 225 -22.11 -19.22 -9.83
C GLY A 225 -22.45 -18.72 -11.24
N ASP A 226 -21.52 -18.06 -11.94
CA ASP A 226 -21.74 -17.62 -13.32
C ASP A 226 -21.71 -18.79 -14.31
N ARG A 227 -22.87 -19.08 -14.92
CA ARG A 227 -23.03 -20.14 -15.94
C ARG A 227 -22.42 -19.79 -17.29
N HIS A 228 -22.08 -18.52 -17.53
CA HIS A 228 -21.50 -18.02 -18.77
C HIS A 228 -20.05 -17.56 -18.60
N ALA A 229 -19.38 -18.01 -17.53
CA ALA A 229 -18.08 -17.50 -17.10
C ALA A 229 -17.01 -17.40 -18.20
N GLY A 230 -16.91 -18.40 -19.10
CA GLY A 230 -15.95 -18.35 -20.19
C GLY A 230 -16.25 -17.28 -21.24
N ALA A 231 -17.53 -17.02 -21.54
CA ALA A 231 -17.94 -15.95 -22.44
C ALA A 231 -17.77 -14.58 -21.78
N ASP A 232 -18.11 -14.48 -20.50
CA ASP A 232 -17.99 -13.27 -19.71
C ASP A 232 -16.52 -12.87 -19.49
N ALA A 233 -15.62 -13.82 -19.28
CA ALA A 233 -14.17 -13.57 -19.24
C ALA A 233 -13.64 -12.96 -20.55
N ARG A 234 -14.11 -13.44 -21.72
CA ARG A 234 -13.74 -12.85 -23.02
C ARG A 234 -14.24 -11.42 -23.19
N LYS A 235 -15.46 -11.13 -22.70
CA LYS A 235 -16.01 -9.76 -22.72
C LYS A 235 -15.17 -8.81 -21.85
N ILE A 236 -14.77 -9.26 -20.65
CA ILE A 236 -13.87 -8.51 -19.76
C ILE A 236 -12.54 -8.23 -20.46
N MET A 237 -11.89 -9.26 -21.02
CA MET A 237 -10.64 -9.08 -21.76
C MET A 237 -10.76 -8.07 -22.91
N THR A 238 -11.87 -8.11 -23.64
CA THR A 238 -12.14 -7.16 -24.73
C THR A 238 -12.28 -5.73 -24.22
N LEU A 239 -13.02 -5.53 -23.12
CA LEU A 239 -13.20 -4.22 -22.51
C LEU A 239 -11.90 -3.69 -21.90
N GLU A 240 -11.19 -4.48 -21.10
CA GLU A 240 -9.89 -4.09 -20.53
C GLU A 240 -8.88 -3.76 -21.63
N THR A 241 -8.86 -4.52 -22.74
CA THR A 241 -8.02 -4.19 -23.90
C THR A 241 -8.40 -2.84 -24.53
N ALA A 242 -9.70 -2.52 -24.60
CA ALA A 242 -10.16 -1.22 -25.11
C ALA A 242 -9.75 -0.06 -24.20
N LEU A 243 -9.77 -0.26 -22.87
CA LEU A 243 -9.24 0.70 -21.90
C LEU A 243 -7.72 0.84 -22.03
N ALA A 244 -6.98 -0.26 -22.11
CA ALA A 244 -5.52 -0.28 -22.27
C ALA A 244 -5.07 0.50 -23.52
N LYS A 245 -5.80 0.39 -24.64
CA LYS A 245 -5.52 1.14 -25.88
C LYS A 245 -5.52 2.64 -25.69
N VAL A 246 -6.36 3.17 -24.81
CA VAL A 246 -6.48 4.62 -24.56
C VAL A 246 -5.66 5.12 -23.37
N GLN A 247 -5.07 4.20 -22.58
CA GLN A 247 -4.15 4.54 -21.49
C GLN A 247 -2.81 5.08 -22.02
N TRP A 248 -2.21 6.00 -21.27
CA TRP A 248 -0.82 6.44 -21.46
C TRP A 248 0.17 5.34 -21.08
N THR A 249 1.35 5.38 -21.70
CA THR A 249 2.46 4.48 -21.38
C THR A 249 3.12 4.84 -20.05
N LYS A 250 3.86 3.89 -19.45
CA LYS A 250 4.67 4.15 -18.26
C LYS A 250 5.65 5.32 -18.45
N VAL A 251 6.20 5.50 -19.66
CA VAL A 251 7.12 6.60 -19.96
C VAL A 251 6.41 7.94 -19.90
N GLN A 252 5.20 8.04 -20.45
CA GLN A 252 4.40 9.27 -20.38
C GLN A 252 3.99 9.60 -18.94
N ASN A 253 3.62 8.58 -18.15
CA ASN A 253 3.20 8.76 -16.77
C ASN A 253 4.34 9.14 -15.80
N ARG A 254 5.61 9.04 -16.22
CA ARG A 254 6.77 9.47 -15.42
C ARG A 254 7.05 10.97 -15.51
N ASP A 255 6.37 11.69 -16.40
CA ASP A 255 6.56 13.12 -16.59
C ASP A 255 5.60 13.90 -15.66
N PRO A 256 6.11 14.54 -14.58
CA PRO A 256 5.28 15.26 -13.62
C PRO A 256 4.65 16.53 -14.22
N VAL A 257 5.23 17.08 -15.29
CA VAL A 257 4.67 18.26 -15.96
C VAL A 257 3.46 17.85 -16.81
N LYS A 258 3.58 16.74 -17.55
CA LYS A 258 2.48 16.24 -18.39
C LYS A 258 1.30 15.70 -17.58
N THR A 259 1.56 15.15 -16.41
CA THR A 259 0.52 14.59 -15.53
C THR A 259 -0.20 15.66 -14.70
N TYR A 260 0.23 16.92 -14.74
CA TYR A 260 -0.48 18.01 -14.06
C TYR A 260 -1.39 18.78 -15.03
N ASN A 261 -2.66 18.38 -15.13
CA ASN A 261 -3.66 19.07 -15.95
C ASN A 261 -4.84 19.53 -15.10
N ARG A 262 -4.80 20.79 -14.65
CA ARG A 262 -5.89 21.39 -13.88
C ARG A 262 -7.15 21.57 -14.74
N VAL A 263 -8.27 21.02 -14.29
CA VAL A 263 -9.57 21.07 -14.96
C VAL A 263 -10.64 21.55 -13.98
N GLU A 264 -11.29 22.68 -14.29
CA GLU A 264 -12.47 23.14 -13.55
C GLU A 264 -13.60 22.10 -13.65
N LEU A 265 -14.35 21.89 -12.56
CA LEU A 265 -15.39 20.86 -12.53
C LEU A 265 -16.43 21.05 -13.64
N VAL A 266 -16.80 22.30 -13.94
CA VAL A 266 -17.75 22.65 -15.01
C VAL A 266 -17.25 22.28 -16.41
N LYS A 267 -15.94 22.07 -16.58
CA LYS A 267 -15.30 21.67 -17.84
C LYS A 267 -15.09 20.17 -17.96
N LEU A 268 -15.31 19.36 -16.91
CA LEU A 268 -15.12 17.89 -16.96
C LEU A 268 -15.98 17.20 -18.02
N ALA A 269 -17.20 17.70 -18.24
CA ALA A 269 -18.09 17.19 -19.29
C ALA A 269 -17.49 17.30 -20.70
N ARG A 270 -16.52 18.20 -20.93
CA ARG A 270 -15.80 18.29 -22.22
C ARG A 270 -14.85 17.12 -22.44
N LEU A 271 -14.29 16.55 -21.37
CA LEU A 271 -13.40 15.39 -21.47
C LEU A 271 -14.19 14.12 -21.76
N ALA A 272 -15.29 13.89 -21.05
CA ALA A 272 -16.18 12.74 -21.29
C ALA A 272 -17.64 13.18 -21.46
N PRO A 273 -18.05 13.59 -22.68
CA PRO A 273 -19.42 14.04 -22.94
C PRO A 273 -20.46 12.95 -22.67
N GLY A 274 -21.51 13.30 -21.94
CA GLY A 274 -22.59 12.37 -21.57
C GLY A 274 -22.29 11.48 -20.36
N TYR A 275 -21.09 11.57 -19.77
CA TYR A 275 -20.79 10.93 -18.49
C TYR A 275 -21.36 11.76 -17.33
N ASP A 276 -21.96 11.10 -16.34
CA ASP A 276 -22.62 11.76 -15.21
C ASP A 276 -21.63 12.18 -14.12
N TRP A 277 -20.82 13.18 -14.45
CA TRP A 277 -19.88 13.80 -13.51
C TRP A 277 -20.55 14.32 -12.25
N LYS A 278 -21.81 14.78 -12.34
CA LYS A 278 -22.54 15.29 -11.17
C LYS A 278 -22.74 14.18 -10.14
N SER A 279 -23.22 13.01 -10.58
CA SER A 279 -23.41 11.85 -9.70
C SER A 279 -22.07 11.31 -9.16
N TYR A 280 -21.02 11.30 -9.98
CA TYR A 280 -19.66 10.94 -9.52
C TYR A 280 -19.15 11.87 -8.41
N LEU A 281 -19.22 13.19 -8.63
CA LEU A 281 -18.74 14.20 -7.67
C LEU A 281 -19.56 14.20 -6.37
N ALA A 282 -20.86 13.91 -6.45
CA ALA A 282 -21.72 13.76 -5.28
C ALA A 282 -21.35 12.51 -4.48
N ALA A 283 -21.19 11.36 -5.14
CA ALA A 283 -20.86 10.08 -4.50
C ALA A 283 -19.45 10.07 -3.87
N THR A 284 -18.48 10.74 -4.51
CA THR A 284 -17.14 10.95 -3.91
C THR A 284 -17.16 11.90 -2.70
N GLY A 285 -18.22 12.68 -2.52
CA GLY A 285 -18.36 13.64 -1.43
C GLY A 285 -17.58 14.94 -1.61
N ILE A 286 -17.08 15.23 -2.82
CA ILE A 286 -16.33 16.46 -3.13
C ILE A 286 -17.18 17.56 -3.78
N ALA A 287 -18.43 17.24 -4.17
CA ALA A 287 -19.36 18.22 -4.71
C ALA A 287 -19.49 19.42 -3.76
N GLY A 288 -19.26 20.63 -4.27
CA GLY A 288 -19.30 21.88 -3.49
C GLY A 288 -18.09 22.13 -2.59
N LYS A 289 -17.13 21.19 -2.47
CA LYS A 289 -15.90 21.36 -1.69
C LYS A 289 -14.70 21.81 -2.51
N VAL A 290 -14.71 21.51 -3.81
CA VAL A 290 -13.65 21.89 -4.75
C VAL A 290 -14.25 22.52 -6.01
N THR A 291 -13.47 23.35 -6.69
CA THR A 291 -13.86 24.00 -7.96
C THR A 291 -13.11 23.42 -9.16
N TYR A 292 -12.07 22.62 -8.92
CA TYR A 292 -11.27 21.97 -9.94
C TYR A 292 -10.66 20.66 -9.41
N VAL A 293 -10.17 19.84 -10.34
CA VAL A 293 -9.35 18.65 -10.11
C VAL A 293 -8.12 18.69 -11.01
N VAL A 294 -7.12 17.88 -10.73
CA VAL A 294 -6.07 17.55 -11.70
C VAL A 294 -6.45 16.24 -12.40
N VAL A 295 -6.44 16.24 -13.72
CA VAL A 295 -6.64 15.02 -14.51
C VAL A 295 -5.28 14.58 -15.04
N SER A 296 -4.76 13.46 -14.54
CA SER A 296 -3.39 13.05 -14.86
C SER A 296 -3.21 12.71 -16.33
N GLN A 297 -4.22 12.10 -16.96
CA GLN A 297 -4.21 11.76 -18.39
C GLN A 297 -5.53 12.23 -19.07
N PRO A 298 -5.64 13.50 -19.51
CA PRO A 298 -6.89 14.00 -20.08
C PRO A 298 -7.38 13.21 -21.30
N SER A 299 -6.46 12.78 -22.18
CA SER A 299 -6.82 11.98 -23.37
C SER A 299 -7.31 10.58 -23.00
N TYR A 300 -6.83 10.00 -21.90
CA TYR A 300 -7.35 8.74 -21.38
C TYR A 300 -8.81 8.91 -20.98
N LEU A 301 -9.13 9.95 -20.22
CA LEU A 301 -10.51 10.18 -19.76
C LEU A 301 -11.47 10.43 -20.93
N THR A 302 -11.01 11.10 -21.99
CA THR A 302 -11.74 11.19 -23.25
C THR A 302 -11.90 9.86 -23.97
N GLY A 303 -10.86 9.03 -24.01
CA GLY A 303 -10.92 7.68 -24.54
C GLY A 303 -11.90 6.79 -23.76
N PHE A 304 -11.85 6.83 -22.43
CA PHE A 304 -12.76 6.15 -21.52
C PHE A 304 -14.22 6.53 -21.81
N GLY A 305 -14.53 7.83 -21.97
CA GLY A 305 -15.88 8.26 -22.33
C GLY A 305 -16.40 7.62 -23.63
N LYS A 306 -15.52 7.45 -24.63
CA LYS A 306 -15.86 6.76 -25.89
C LYS A 306 -16.09 5.26 -25.67
N VAL A 307 -15.22 4.58 -24.92
CA VAL A 307 -15.36 3.15 -24.58
C VAL A 307 -16.64 2.91 -23.78
N LEU A 308 -16.93 3.74 -22.78
CA LEU A 308 -18.16 3.68 -22.00
C LEU A 308 -19.40 3.79 -22.90
N LYS A 309 -19.39 4.74 -23.84
CA LYS A 309 -20.51 4.94 -24.77
C LYS A 309 -20.71 3.74 -25.71
N SER A 310 -19.65 3.18 -26.28
CA SER A 310 -19.74 2.09 -27.27
C SER A 310 -19.97 0.71 -26.64
N THR A 311 -19.51 0.46 -25.41
CA THR A 311 -19.63 -0.85 -24.76
C THR A 311 -21.01 -1.05 -24.12
N PRO A 312 -21.76 -2.13 -24.41
CA PRO A 312 -23.08 -2.38 -23.81
C PRO A 312 -23.05 -2.47 -22.27
N LEU A 313 -24.11 -2.02 -21.59
CA LEU A 313 -24.21 -2.09 -20.12
C LEU A 313 -23.99 -3.50 -19.54
N PRO A 314 -24.49 -4.60 -20.15
CA PRO A 314 -24.20 -5.95 -19.64
C PRO A 314 -22.71 -6.26 -19.55
N VAL A 315 -21.89 -5.76 -20.48
CA VAL A 315 -20.42 -5.96 -20.44
C VAL A 315 -19.79 -5.18 -19.29
N TRP A 316 -20.26 -3.95 -19.03
CA TRP A 316 -19.83 -3.17 -17.86
C TRP A 316 -20.20 -3.85 -16.55
N LYS A 317 -21.40 -4.42 -16.43
CA LYS A 317 -21.79 -5.21 -15.26
C LYS A 317 -20.85 -6.39 -15.03
N THR A 318 -20.55 -7.15 -16.07
CA THR A 318 -19.62 -8.28 -16.00
C THR A 318 -18.22 -7.83 -15.53
N TYR A 319 -17.73 -6.71 -16.05
CA TYR A 319 -16.46 -6.09 -15.63
C TYR A 319 -16.45 -5.65 -14.17
N PHE A 320 -17.47 -4.93 -13.70
CA PHE A 320 -17.54 -4.49 -12.30
C PHE A 320 -17.71 -5.66 -11.33
N ARG A 321 -18.48 -6.68 -11.70
CA ARG A 321 -18.59 -7.94 -10.93
C ARG A 321 -17.24 -8.61 -10.78
N TRP A 322 -16.47 -8.69 -11.88
CA TRP A 322 -15.14 -9.26 -11.86
C TRP A 322 -14.20 -8.50 -10.91
N HIS A 323 -14.18 -7.16 -10.98
CA HIS A 323 -13.30 -6.39 -10.10
C HIS A 323 -13.70 -6.45 -8.62
N VAL A 324 -14.99 -6.60 -8.27
CA VAL A 324 -15.40 -6.90 -6.88
C VAL A 324 -14.81 -8.24 -6.42
N LEU A 325 -14.99 -9.29 -7.22
CA LEU A 325 -14.46 -10.61 -6.90
C LEU A 325 -12.94 -10.60 -6.77
N SER A 326 -12.23 -9.99 -7.72
CA SER A 326 -10.77 -9.95 -7.71
C SER A 326 -10.21 -9.12 -6.56
N SER A 327 -10.82 -7.98 -6.23
CA SER A 327 -10.33 -7.08 -5.16
C SER A 327 -10.47 -7.71 -3.78
N TYR A 328 -11.57 -8.43 -3.55
CA TYR A 328 -11.84 -9.05 -2.26
C TYR A 328 -11.44 -10.52 -2.13
N ALA A 329 -11.05 -11.19 -3.21
CA ALA A 329 -10.60 -12.59 -3.18
C ALA A 329 -9.59 -12.95 -2.08
N PRO A 330 -8.59 -12.10 -1.73
CA PRO A 330 -7.66 -12.39 -0.65
C PRO A 330 -8.29 -12.51 0.75
N TYR A 331 -9.53 -12.06 0.92
CA TYR A 331 -10.25 -11.97 2.20
C TYR A 331 -11.46 -12.91 2.29
N LEU A 332 -11.69 -13.76 1.28
CA LEU A 332 -12.80 -14.71 1.24
C LEU A 332 -12.36 -16.11 1.74
N SER A 333 -13.18 -17.12 1.46
CA SER A 333 -12.84 -18.53 1.74
C SER A 333 -11.60 -18.99 0.96
N LYS A 334 -10.98 -20.07 1.43
CA LYS A 334 -9.70 -20.59 0.92
C LYS A 334 -9.69 -20.80 -0.59
N SER A 335 -10.78 -21.27 -1.18
CA SER A 335 -10.84 -21.52 -2.63
C SER A 335 -10.63 -20.24 -3.46
N TYR A 336 -11.18 -19.11 -3.04
CA TYR A 336 -10.98 -17.82 -3.71
C TYR A 336 -9.56 -17.29 -3.50
N VAL A 337 -9.04 -17.40 -2.29
CA VAL A 337 -7.65 -17.02 -1.96
C VAL A 337 -6.67 -17.81 -2.82
N ASP A 338 -6.84 -19.13 -2.91
CA ASP A 338 -5.98 -20.02 -3.68
C ASP A 338 -6.08 -19.72 -5.18
N GLN A 339 -7.29 -19.54 -5.71
CA GLN A 339 -7.48 -19.22 -7.14
C GLN A 339 -6.88 -17.85 -7.51
N ASN A 340 -6.99 -16.87 -6.62
CA ASN A 340 -6.35 -15.56 -6.78
C ASN A 340 -4.83 -15.68 -6.74
N PHE A 341 -4.28 -16.42 -5.77
CA PHE A 341 -2.84 -16.65 -5.64
C PHE A 341 -2.27 -17.42 -6.84
N ALA A 342 -2.98 -18.43 -7.34
CA ALA A 342 -2.55 -19.23 -8.49
C ALA A 342 -2.26 -18.36 -9.72
N PHE A 343 -2.99 -17.25 -9.91
CA PHE A 343 -2.72 -16.32 -10.99
C PHE A 343 -1.76 -15.18 -10.56
N TYR A 344 -2.14 -14.35 -9.60
CA TYR A 344 -1.37 -13.15 -9.25
C TYR A 344 -0.05 -13.45 -8.51
N GLY A 345 0.01 -14.55 -7.78
CA GLY A 345 1.22 -15.02 -7.08
C GLY A 345 2.09 -15.88 -7.99
N THR A 346 1.54 -16.98 -8.51
CA THR A 346 2.33 -17.95 -9.26
C THR A 346 2.56 -17.52 -10.71
N VAL A 347 1.50 -17.26 -11.49
CA VAL A 347 1.65 -16.93 -12.92
C VAL A 347 2.37 -15.60 -13.14
N LEU A 348 1.97 -14.54 -12.42
CA LEU A 348 2.54 -13.21 -12.67
C LEU A 348 3.87 -12.96 -11.96
N ARG A 349 4.09 -13.57 -10.79
CA ARG A 349 5.26 -13.27 -9.95
C ARG A 349 6.18 -14.46 -9.75
N GLY A 350 5.83 -15.64 -10.24
CA GLY A 350 6.65 -16.84 -10.10
C GLY A 350 6.76 -17.36 -8.67
N ILE A 351 5.82 -17.02 -7.78
CA ILE A 351 5.86 -17.44 -6.36
C ILE A 351 5.25 -18.85 -6.24
N PRO A 352 6.02 -19.85 -5.78
CA PRO A 352 5.53 -21.23 -5.67
C PRO A 352 4.38 -21.44 -4.69
N GLN A 353 4.43 -20.82 -3.50
CA GLN A 353 3.43 -21.00 -2.44
C GLN A 353 3.05 -19.69 -1.76
N PRO A 354 1.83 -19.55 -1.22
CA PRO A 354 1.45 -18.34 -0.51
C PRO A 354 2.22 -18.20 0.79
N GLU A 355 2.43 -16.96 1.22
CA GLU A 355 2.97 -16.68 2.55
C GLU A 355 2.08 -17.29 3.64
N PRO A 356 2.69 -17.74 4.76
CA PRO A 356 1.95 -18.15 5.96
C PRO A 356 0.88 -17.12 6.33
N ARG A 357 -0.28 -17.60 6.76
CA ARG A 357 -1.45 -16.74 7.00
C ARG A 357 -1.16 -15.61 7.98
N TRP A 358 -0.38 -15.86 9.03
CA TRP A 358 -0.01 -14.83 10.00
C TRP A 358 0.79 -13.68 9.35
N LYS A 359 1.67 -13.96 8.38
CA LYS A 359 2.42 -12.89 7.68
C LYS A 359 1.46 -12.00 6.89
N ARG A 360 0.47 -12.62 6.21
CA ARG A 360 -0.58 -11.90 5.49
C ARG A 360 -1.48 -11.08 6.42
N ALA A 361 -1.76 -11.60 7.62
CA ALA A 361 -2.50 -10.89 8.65
C ALA A 361 -1.74 -9.68 9.20
N VAL A 362 -0.42 -9.82 9.44
CA VAL A 362 0.45 -8.70 9.84
C VAL A 362 0.46 -7.62 8.77
N LYS A 363 0.63 -8.00 7.50
CA LYS A 363 0.57 -7.05 6.37
C LYS A 363 -0.77 -6.35 6.22
N LEU A 364 -1.88 -7.03 6.53
CA LEU A 364 -3.20 -6.39 6.57
C LEU A 364 -3.27 -5.34 7.69
N ALA A 365 -2.78 -5.65 8.88
CA ALA A 365 -2.74 -4.71 9.99
C ALA A 365 -1.82 -3.50 9.68
N GLU A 366 -0.67 -3.74 9.08
CA GLU A 366 0.24 -2.69 8.60
C GLU A 366 -0.41 -1.81 7.52
N GLY A 367 -1.11 -2.41 6.55
CA GLY A 367 -1.78 -1.65 5.49
C GLY A 367 -3.00 -0.84 5.98
N GLY A 368 -3.70 -1.31 7.01
CA GLY A 368 -4.90 -0.64 7.55
C GLY A 368 -4.62 0.36 8.67
N ILE A 369 -3.67 0.07 9.54
CA ILE A 369 -3.40 0.83 10.79
C ILE A 369 -1.87 0.94 11.01
N GLY A 370 -1.12 1.17 9.93
CA GLY A 370 0.34 1.15 9.92
C GLY A 370 1.00 2.15 10.87
N GLU A 371 0.48 3.39 10.95
CA GLU A 371 1.02 4.41 11.85
C GLU A 371 0.86 4.02 13.34
N GLY A 372 -0.31 3.47 13.71
CA GLY A 372 -0.57 2.99 15.06
C GLY A 372 0.33 1.82 15.44
N LEU A 373 0.52 0.86 14.51
CA LEU A 373 1.46 -0.25 14.69
C LEU A 373 2.91 0.24 14.76
N GLY A 374 3.28 1.20 13.91
CA GLY A 374 4.61 1.82 13.85
C GLY A 374 4.97 2.51 15.16
N LYS A 375 4.04 3.23 15.79
CA LYS A 375 4.21 3.83 17.12
C LYS A 375 4.58 2.80 18.19
N LEU A 376 3.90 1.65 18.19
CA LEU A 376 4.20 0.56 19.11
C LEU A 376 5.55 -0.10 18.79
N TYR A 377 5.88 -0.22 17.51
CA TYR A 377 7.15 -0.77 17.04
C TYR A 377 8.35 0.07 17.47
N VAL A 378 8.32 1.38 17.19
CA VAL A 378 9.44 2.27 17.54
C VAL A 378 9.68 2.37 19.04
N ALA A 379 8.61 2.29 19.84
CA ALA A 379 8.71 2.28 21.30
C ALA A 379 9.50 1.07 21.85
N GLN A 380 9.53 -0.05 21.12
CA GLN A 380 10.19 -1.29 21.54
C GLN A 380 11.52 -1.55 20.83
N TYR A 381 11.61 -1.18 19.55
CA TYR A 381 12.68 -1.63 18.66
C TYR A 381 13.52 -0.50 18.06
N PHE A 382 13.25 0.78 18.40
CA PHE A 382 14.00 1.92 17.86
C PHE A 382 14.63 2.80 18.98
N PRO A 383 15.85 2.48 19.44
CA PRO A 383 16.57 3.28 20.42
C PRO A 383 16.84 4.73 19.94
N PRO A 384 16.77 5.74 20.84
CA PRO A 384 16.95 7.15 20.47
C PRO A 384 18.35 7.46 19.91
N ASP A 385 19.38 6.73 20.34
CA ASP A 385 20.75 6.92 19.84
C ASP A 385 20.88 6.62 18.34
N ASN A 386 20.05 5.71 17.80
CA ASN A 386 20.01 5.44 16.36
C ASN A 386 19.53 6.67 15.59
N LYS A 387 18.52 7.37 16.10
CA LYS A 387 18.03 8.62 15.51
C LYS A 387 19.13 9.68 15.48
N ALA A 388 19.80 9.91 16.61
CA ALA A 388 20.86 10.92 16.72
C ALA A 388 22.01 10.65 15.74
N ARG A 389 22.41 9.38 15.59
CA ARG A 389 23.44 8.98 14.61
C ARG A 389 23.00 9.18 13.16
N MET A 390 21.75 8.85 12.84
CA MET A 390 21.20 9.03 11.50
C MET A 390 21.05 10.51 11.13
N GLU A 391 20.63 11.37 12.06
CA GLU A 391 20.56 12.83 11.83
C GLU A 391 21.94 13.42 11.52
N LYS A 392 22.99 12.96 12.22
CA LYS A 392 24.37 13.36 11.91
C LYS A 392 24.80 12.89 10.51
N LEU A 393 24.48 11.66 10.13
CA LEU A 393 24.80 11.13 8.80
C LEU A 393 24.08 11.91 7.70
N VAL A 394 22.79 12.21 7.89
CA VAL A 394 22.02 13.04 6.96
C VAL A 394 22.63 14.44 6.84
N GLY A 395 23.01 15.07 7.96
CA GLY A 395 23.71 16.35 7.94
C GLY A 395 25.01 16.32 7.13
N ASN A 396 25.81 15.27 7.28
CA ASN A 396 27.03 15.08 6.51
C ASN A 396 26.74 14.90 5.00
N LEU A 397 25.69 14.15 4.64
CA LEU A 397 25.29 13.99 3.24
C LEU A 397 24.81 15.30 2.62
N LEU A 398 24.03 16.10 3.35
CA LEU A 398 23.60 17.43 2.90
C LEU A 398 24.80 18.34 2.67
N ALA A 399 25.80 18.31 3.55
CA ALA A 399 27.04 19.06 3.36
C ALA A 399 27.79 18.63 2.09
N ALA A 400 27.96 17.32 1.87
CA ALA A 400 28.61 16.80 0.66
C ALA A 400 27.83 17.16 -0.62
N TYR A 401 26.50 17.16 -0.58
CA TYR A 401 25.67 17.61 -1.71
C TYR A 401 25.87 19.10 -2.01
N ARG A 402 25.97 19.97 -0.99
CA ARG A 402 26.26 21.40 -1.18
C ARG A 402 27.56 21.59 -1.95
N GLU A 403 28.63 20.95 -1.49
CA GLU A 403 29.94 21.01 -2.14
C GLU A 403 29.88 20.48 -3.57
N SER A 404 29.22 19.34 -3.78
CA SER A 404 29.09 18.75 -5.11
C SER A 404 28.38 19.68 -6.10
N ILE A 405 27.25 20.28 -5.71
CA ILE A 405 26.46 21.20 -6.57
C ILE A 405 27.32 22.35 -7.08
N ASP A 406 28.16 22.92 -6.22
CA ASP A 406 29.00 24.06 -6.60
C ASP A 406 30.04 23.69 -7.66
N THR A 407 30.51 22.43 -7.67
CA THR A 407 31.50 21.92 -8.63
C THR A 407 30.92 21.41 -9.95
N LEU A 408 29.60 21.42 -10.16
CA LEU A 408 29.01 20.85 -11.37
C LEU A 408 29.16 21.76 -12.60
N ASP A 409 30.04 21.41 -13.54
CA ASP A 409 30.31 22.23 -14.73
C ASP A 409 29.14 22.31 -15.73
N TRP A 410 28.23 21.34 -15.70
CA TRP A 410 27.09 21.28 -16.61
C TRP A 410 25.90 22.17 -16.17
N MET A 411 25.94 22.73 -14.95
CA MET A 411 24.87 23.59 -14.42
C MET A 411 25.26 25.06 -14.50
N THR A 412 24.33 25.90 -14.95
CA THR A 412 24.52 27.35 -14.90
C THR A 412 24.58 27.86 -13.45
N PRO A 413 25.25 29.01 -13.19
CA PRO A 413 25.26 29.60 -11.85
C PRO A 413 23.85 29.85 -11.27
N ALA A 414 22.90 30.27 -12.11
CA ALA A 414 21.52 30.48 -11.70
C ALA A 414 20.84 29.17 -11.25
N THR A 415 21.02 28.08 -12.00
CA THR A 415 20.46 26.77 -11.63
C THR A 415 21.11 26.20 -10.37
N LYS A 416 22.42 26.39 -10.17
CA LYS A 416 23.11 25.99 -8.93
C LYS A 416 22.51 26.70 -7.72
N LYS A 417 22.26 28.01 -7.83
CA LYS A 417 21.62 28.79 -6.76
C LYS A 417 20.26 28.21 -6.35
N GLU A 418 19.40 27.87 -7.31
CA GLU A 418 18.10 27.26 -7.03
C GLU A 418 18.23 25.84 -6.44
N ALA A 419 19.22 25.05 -6.90
CA ALA A 419 19.49 23.73 -6.34
C ALA A 419 19.98 23.81 -4.88
N GLN A 420 20.82 24.79 -4.55
CA GLN A 420 21.24 25.07 -3.17
C GLN A 420 20.06 25.51 -2.30
N ALA A 421 19.16 26.33 -2.83
CA ALA A 421 17.97 26.77 -2.09
C ALA A 421 17.00 25.61 -1.77
N LYS A 422 16.99 24.56 -2.61
CA LYS A 422 16.17 23.37 -2.40
C LYS A 422 16.73 22.41 -1.33
N LEU A 423 18.05 22.44 -1.10
CA LEU A 423 18.78 21.51 -0.24
C LEU A 423 18.82 21.96 1.23
#